data_AF-A0A6J4K5T2-F1
#
_entry.id   AF-A0A6J4K5T2-F1
#
_cell.length_a   1.000
_cell.length_b   1.000
_cell.length_c   1.000
_cell.angle_alpha   90.00
_cell.angle_beta   90.00
_cell.angle_gamma   90.00
#
_symmetry.space_group_name_H-M   'P 1'
#
loop_
_entity.id
_entity.type
_entity.pdbx_description
1 polymer ?
#
loop_
_entity_poly.entity_id
_entity_poly.type
_entity_poly.pdbx_seq_one_letter_code
_entity_poly.pdbx_strand_id
1 'polypeptide(L)'
;QTSGYAVGHAVCDSPAGPCTKQGGGSLLGSSGTVTGPGGQEVLRAADGRLRLVFHAWTGPNTGYPNKRGLHVAGLTFDGTTPIVTR
;
A
#
# COMPACT_ATOMS: atom_id res chain seq x y z
N GLN A 1 -3.71 14.85 -4.17
CA GLN A 1 -3.93 13.40 -4.38
C GLN A 1 -5.34 13.21 -4.92
N THR A 2 -5.63 12.08 -5.59
CA THR A 2 -6.98 11.76 -6.10
C THR A 2 -7.39 10.37 -5.63
N SER A 3 -8.66 10.00 -5.84
CA SER A 3 -9.14 8.63 -5.62
C SER A 3 -8.37 7.59 -6.45
N GLY A 4 -7.68 8.00 -7.53
CA GLY A 4 -6.83 7.14 -8.35
C GLY A 4 -5.41 6.94 -7.82
N TYR A 5 -5.03 7.53 -6.67
CA TYR A 5 -3.71 7.26 -6.10
C TYR A 5 -3.59 5.79 -5.70
N ALA A 6 -2.52 5.15 -6.15
CA ALA A 6 -2.26 3.74 -5.95
C ALA A 6 -0.76 3.49 -5.69
N VAL A 7 -0.47 2.31 -5.16
CA VAL A 7 0.87 1.83 -4.86
C VAL A 7 1.15 0.61 -5.74
N GLY A 8 2.28 0.61 -6.43
CA GLY A 8 2.85 -0.58 -7.05
C GLY A 8 4.08 -1.08 -6.28
N HIS A 9 4.66 -2.19 -6.71
CA HIS A 9 5.94 -2.66 -6.18
C HIS A 9 6.86 -3.09 -7.33
N ALA A 10 8.15 -3.17 -7.03
CA ALA A 10 9.18 -3.64 -7.93
C ALA A 10 10.14 -4.55 -7.15
N VAL A 11 10.80 -5.45 -7.87
CA VAL A 11 11.87 -6.31 -7.33
C VAL A 11 13.14 -5.95 -8.07
N CYS A 12 14.23 -5.80 -7.34
CA CYS A 12 15.54 -5.45 -7.89
C CYS A 12 16.52 -6.60 -7.68
N ASP A 13 17.42 -6.80 -8.63
CA ASP A 13 18.46 -7.83 -8.53
C ASP A 13 19.53 -7.44 -7.49
N SER A 14 19.70 -6.13 -7.25
CA SER A 14 20.58 -5.56 -6.22
C SER A 14 19.99 -4.25 -5.67
N PRO A 15 20.53 -3.68 -4.58
CA PRO A 15 20.12 -2.36 -4.10
C PRO A 15 20.30 -1.24 -5.15
N ALA A 16 21.22 -1.40 -6.09
CA ALA A 16 21.45 -0.46 -7.20
C ALA A 16 20.63 -0.80 -8.46
N GLY A 17 19.87 -1.90 -8.45
CA GLY A 17 19.12 -2.40 -9.60
C GLY A 17 19.86 -3.45 -10.43
N PRO A 18 19.35 -3.77 -11.64
CA PRO A 18 18.11 -3.24 -12.23
C PRO A 18 16.87 -3.64 -11.42
N CYS A 19 15.80 -2.86 -11.55
CA CYS A 19 14.51 -3.10 -10.87
C CYS A 19 13.41 -3.36 -11.89
N THR A 20 12.67 -4.46 -11.70
CA THR A 20 11.53 -4.83 -12.52
C THR A 20 10.25 -4.56 -11.75
N LYS A 21 9.38 -3.70 -12.32
CA LYS A 21 8.02 -3.51 -11.79
C LYS A 21 7.25 -4.82 -11.89
N GLN A 22 6.65 -5.23 -10.79
CA GLN A 22 5.95 -6.51 -10.69
C GLN A 22 4.44 -6.31 -10.92
N GLY A 23 3.88 -7.14 -11.80
CA GLY A 23 2.45 -7.15 -12.13
C GLY A 23 1.96 -5.99 -13.00
N GLY A 24 0.73 -6.12 -13.50
CA GLY A 24 0.02 -5.07 -14.25
C GLY A 24 -0.94 -4.21 -13.39
N GLY A 25 -1.06 -4.52 -12.09
CA GLY A 25 -2.00 -3.88 -11.16
C GLY A 25 -1.33 -3.26 -9.94
N SER A 26 -2.10 -2.47 -9.18
CA SER A 26 -1.63 -1.86 -7.94
C SER A 26 -1.61 -2.86 -6.78
N LEU A 27 -0.54 -2.88 -5.99
CA LEU A 27 -0.49 -3.50 -4.67
C LEU A 27 -1.54 -2.89 -3.72
N LEU A 28 -1.68 -1.56 -3.73
CA LEU A 28 -2.78 -0.87 -3.08
C LEU A 28 -3.50 0.02 -4.09
N GLY A 29 -4.77 -0.24 -4.29
CA GLY A 29 -5.70 0.65 -4.99
C GLY A 29 -6.91 0.95 -4.11
N SER A 30 -7.72 1.91 -4.56
CA SER A 30 -9.01 2.21 -3.94
C SER A 30 -9.91 0.97 -3.93
N SER A 31 -10.51 0.69 -2.77
CA SER A 31 -11.33 -0.51 -2.56
C SER A 31 -12.19 -0.32 -1.32
N GLY A 32 -13.49 -0.62 -1.45
CA GLY A 32 -14.47 -0.37 -0.39
C GLY A 32 -14.45 1.09 0.06
N THR A 33 -14.34 1.32 1.36
CA THR A 33 -14.24 2.66 1.95
C THR A 33 -12.81 3.21 1.97
N VAL A 34 -11.78 2.48 1.54
CA VAL A 34 -10.41 3.00 1.49
C VAL A 34 -10.15 3.59 0.12
N THR A 35 -9.96 4.90 0.04
CA THR A 35 -9.85 5.61 -1.23
C THR A 35 -8.52 6.37 -1.35
N GLY A 36 -7.87 6.23 -2.51
CA GLY A 36 -6.57 6.84 -2.83
C GLY A 36 -5.46 6.47 -1.86
N PRO A 37 -5.15 5.18 -1.60
CA PRO A 37 -4.06 4.78 -0.71
C PRO A 37 -2.68 5.17 -1.27
N GLY A 38 -1.72 5.44 -0.38
CA GLY A 38 -0.33 5.69 -0.76
C GLY A 38 0.58 5.97 0.44
N GLY A 39 1.81 6.44 0.18
CA GLY A 39 2.73 6.88 1.24
C GLY A 39 3.01 5.78 2.26
N GLN A 40 3.12 4.55 1.77
CA GLN A 40 3.16 3.35 2.58
C GLN A 40 4.53 3.09 3.18
N GLU A 41 4.54 2.46 4.35
CA GLU A 41 5.74 1.98 5.04
C GLU A 41 5.48 0.57 5.61
N VAL A 42 6.52 -0.26 5.63
CA VAL A 42 6.46 -1.62 6.20
C VAL A 42 7.08 -1.60 7.58
N LEU A 43 6.33 -2.10 8.56
CA LEU A 43 6.82 -2.27 9.93
C LEU A 43 6.64 -3.69 10.43
N ARG A 44 7.51 -4.11 11.34
CA ARG A 44 7.33 -5.32 12.16
C ARG A 44 6.58 -4.91 13.42
N ALA A 45 5.38 -5.45 13.63
CA ALA A 45 4.59 -5.15 14.82
C ALA A 45 5.09 -5.98 16.03
N ALA A 46 4.61 -5.64 17.23
CA ALA A 46 4.99 -6.32 18.47
C ALA A 46 4.68 -7.82 18.48
N ASP A 47 3.70 -8.26 17.68
CA ASP A 47 3.36 -9.68 17.49
C ASP A 47 4.26 -10.39 16.46
N GLY A 48 5.34 -9.75 16.01
CA GLY A 48 6.29 -10.28 15.04
C GLY A 48 5.81 -10.27 13.59
N ARG A 49 4.53 -9.97 13.33
CA ARG A 49 3.96 -9.96 11.98
C ARG A 49 4.23 -8.62 11.29
N LEU A 50 4.37 -8.64 9.96
CA LEU A 50 4.49 -7.42 9.18
C LEU A 50 3.15 -6.70 9.07
N ARG A 51 3.24 -5.37 9.01
CA ARG A 51 2.14 -4.47 8.68
C ARG A 51 2.57 -3.52 7.59
N LEU A 52 1.61 -3.17 6.75
CA LEU A 52 1.73 -2.07 5.82
C LEU A 52 0.90 -0.91 6.36
N VAL A 53 1.56 0.16 6.77
CA VAL A 53 0.90 1.41 7.16
C VAL A 53 0.87 2.35 5.97
N PHE A 54 -0.23 3.08 5.79
CA PHE A 54 -0.39 3.97 4.65
C PHE A 54 -1.45 5.03 4.94
N HIS A 55 -1.40 6.16 4.23
CA HIS A 55 -2.46 7.16 4.30
C HIS A 55 -3.53 6.93 3.22
N ALA A 56 -4.80 7.13 3.55
CA ALA A 56 -5.93 7.09 2.61
C ALA A 56 -7.10 7.93 3.12
N TRP A 57 -8.08 8.22 2.25
CA TRP A 57 -9.39 8.69 2.70
C TRP A 57 -10.26 7.53 3.15
N THR A 58 -11.21 7.83 4.04
CA THR A 58 -12.33 6.93 4.35
C THR A 58 -13.58 7.42 3.64
N GLY A 59 -14.06 6.63 2.68
CA GLY A 59 -15.26 6.85 1.90
C GLY A 59 -16.51 6.97 2.78
N PRO A 60 -17.50 7.79 2.38
CA PRO A 60 -17.58 8.53 1.11
C PRO A 60 -16.74 9.82 1.05
N ASN A 61 -16.04 10.19 2.12
CA ASN A 61 -15.34 11.47 2.26
C ASN A 61 -13.97 11.48 1.56
N THR A 62 -13.97 11.62 0.23
CA THR A 62 -12.77 11.62 -0.62
C THR A 62 -12.46 13.01 -1.17
N GLY A 63 -11.16 13.35 -1.30
CA GLY A 63 -10.72 14.63 -1.84
C GLY A 63 -10.82 15.77 -0.83
N TYR A 64 -10.39 16.97 -1.22
CA TYR A 64 -10.50 18.17 -0.38
C TYR A 64 -11.98 18.48 -0.07
N PRO A 65 -12.34 18.90 1.16
CA PRO A 65 -11.49 19.22 2.31
C PRO A 65 -11.18 18.04 3.25
N ASN A 66 -11.49 16.82 2.85
CA ASN A 66 -11.39 15.65 3.72
C ASN A 66 -9.93 15.27 4.00
N LYS A 67 -9.66 14.92 5.27
CA LYS A 67 -8.34 14.46 5.71
C LYS A 67 -8.06 13.02 5.28
N ARG A 68 -6.78 12.71 5.11
CA ARG A 68 -6.31 11.33 4.94
C ARG A 68 -5.83 10.81 6.29
N GLY A 69 -6.44 9.72 6.74
CA GLY A 69 -6.08 9.06 7.99
C GLY A 69 -4.99 8.03 7.79
N LEU A 70 -4.35 7.63 8.89
CA LEU A 70 -3.48 6.47 8.92
C LEU A 70 -4.33 5.20 8.88
N HIS A 71 -4.01 4.30 7.95
CA HIS A 71 -4.56 2.95 7.88
C HIS A 71 -3.44 1.94 8.12
N VAL A 72 -3.82 0.78 8.64
CA VAL A 72 -2.91 -0.34 8.88
C VAL A 72 -3.53 -1.57 8.25
N ALA A 73 -2.77 -2.29 7.43
CA ALA A 73 -3.15 -3.58 6.87
C ALA A 73 -2.10 -4.64 7.22
N GLY A 74 -2.52 -5.91 7.18
CA GLY A 74 -1.59 -7.03 7.24
C GLY A 74 -0.74 -7.09 5.98
N LEU A 75 0.51 -7.53 6.13
CA LEU A 75 1.41 -7.80 5.01
C LEU A 75 2.02 -9.18 5.17
N THR A 76 1.89 -10.00 4.14
CA THR A 76 2.61 -11.27 3.99
C THR A 76 3.34 -11.27 2.65
N PHE A 77 4.15 -12.29 2.41
CA PHE A 77 4.87 -12.47 1.16
C PHE A 77 4.67 -13.90 0.66
N ASP A 78 4.42 -14.04 -0.63
CA ASP A 78 4.54 -15.30 -1.37
C ASP A 78 5.77 -15.18 -2.30
N GLY A 79 6.87 -15.81 -1.88
CA GLY A 79 8.19 -15.54 -2.46
C GLY A 79 8.56 -14.06 -2.35
N THR A 80 8.75 -13.40 -3.50
CA THR A 80 9.03 -11.96 -3.59
C THR A 80 7.78 -11.09 -3.74
N THR A 81 6.60 -11.70 -3.83
CA THR A 81 5.33 -11.00 -4.06
C THR A 81 4.70 -10.59 -2.73
N PRO A 82 4.55 -9.29 -2.43
CA PRO A 82 3.82 -8.82 -1.26
C PRO A 82 2.32 -9.04 -1.43
N ILE A 83 1.68 -9.54 -0.37
CA ILE A 83 0.23 -9.75 -0.27
C ILE A 83 -0.29 -8.88 0.87
N VAL A 84 -1.12 -7.89 0.53
CA VAL A 84 -1.80 -7.06 1.53
C VAL A 84 -3.10 -7.74 1.96
N THR A 85 -3.23 -8.03 3.24
CA THR A 85 -4.44 -8.59 3.84
C THR A 85 -5.19 -7.50 4.60
N ARG A 86 -6.49 -7.37 4.32
CA ARG A 86 -7.40 -6.39 4.93
C ARG A 86 -8.43 -7.10 5.77
#